data_AF-A0A821V6M4-F1
#
_entry.id   AF-A0A821V6M4-F1
#
_cell.length_a   1.000
_cell.length_b   1.000
_cell.length_c   1.000
_cell.angle_alpha   90.00
_cell.angle_beta   90.00
_cell.angle_gamma   90.00
#
_symmetry.space_group_name_H-M   'P 1'
#
loop_
_entity.id
_entity.type
_entity.pdbx_description
1 polymer ?
#
loop_
_entity_poly.entity_id
_entity_poly.type
_entity_poly.pdbx_seq_one_letter_code
_entity_poly.pdbx_strand_id
1 'polypeptide(L)' 'MDEYISSIFMNGLNTIAIHNTCEDSLLASPLIIDLVILTELLTRITYKTNDSEQYQSFEPVLSILSYL' A
#
# COMPACT_ATOMS: atom_id res chain seq x y z
N MET A 1 1.72 15.00 13.52
CA MET A 1 2.89 15.25 14.37
C MET A 1 3.02 14.02 15.21
N ASP A 2 4.13 13.34 15.04
CA ASP A 2 4.32 11.97 15.47
C ASP A 2 5.62 11.92 16.25
N GLU A 3 5.60 11.26 17.40
CA GLU A 3 6.77 11.12 18.26
C GLU A 3 7.08 9.64 18.46
N TYR A 4 8.30 9.24 18.11
CA TYR A 4 8.78 7.87 18.21
C TYR A 4 9.86 7.79 19.28
N ILE A 5 9.57 7.09 20.38
CA ILE A 5 10.50 6.87 21.49
C ILE A 5 10.98 5.41 21.43
N SER A 6 12.26 5.22 21.17
CA SER A 6 12.92 3.91 21.11
C SER A 6 13.93 3.75 22.23
N SER A 7 14.01 2.55 22.81
CA SER A 7 15.10 2.19 23.70
C SER A 7 16.32 1.77 22.89
N ILE A 8 17.49 2.28 23.30
CA ILE A 8 18.78 1.99 22.66
C ILE A 8 19.76 1.42 23.68
N PHE A 9 20.98 1.10 23.23
CA PHE A 9 22.00 0.45 24.06
C PHE A 9 22.23 1.19 25.40
N MET A 10 22.51 0.42 26.45
CA MET A 10 22.75 0.91 27.82
C MET A 10 21.62 1.80 28.38
N ASN A 11 20.36 1.37 28.22
CA ASN A 11 19.19 2.09 28.72
C ASN A 11 19.05 3.53 28.17
N GLY A 12 19.73 3.86 27.06
CA GLY A 12 19.50 5.12 26.37
C GLY A 12 18.09 5.17 25.77
N LEU A 13 17.59 6.38 25.56
CA LEU A 13 16.35 6.62 24.84
C LEU A 13 16.66 7.48 23.63
N ASN A 14 16.09 7.10 22.48
CA ASN A 14 16.12 7.88 21.25
C ASN A 14 14.70 8.36 20.97
N THR A 15 14.53 9.67 20.87
CA THR A 15 13.24 10.31 20.59
C THR A 15 13.31 11.03 19.25
N ILE A 16 12.41 10.68 18.34
CA ILE A 16 12.29 11.31 17.01
C ILE A 16 10.92 11.97 16.92
N ALA A 17 10.89 13.29 16.75
CA ALA A 17 9.67 14.05 16.50
C ALA A 17 9.55 14.41 15.01
N ILE A 18 8.46 13.97 14.38
CA ILE A 18 8.17 14.21 12.98
C ILE A 18 6.95 15.13 12.87
N HIS A 19 7.08 16.21 12.12
CA HIS A 19 5.98 17.10 11.81
C HIS A 19 5.80 17.16 10.29
N ASN A 20 4.61 16.77 9.83
CA ASN A 20 4.22 16.89 8.43
C ASN A 20 3.04 17.85 8.32
N THR A 21 3.12 18.80 7.39
CA THR A 21 2.00 19.63 6.98
C THR A 21 1.68 19.25 5.55
N CYS A 22 0.50 18.69 5.35
CA CYS A 22 0.02 18.28 4.04
C CYS A 22 -1.38 18.83 3.80
N GLU A 23 -1.68 19.09 2.53
CA GLU A 23 -3.05 19.26 2.08
C GLU A 23 -3.62 17.88 1.80
N ASP A 24 -4.43 17.36 2.73
CA ASP A 24 -4.89 15.97 2.72
C ASP A 24 -5.54 15.55 1.41
N SER A 25 -6.37 16.42 0.82
CA SER A 25 -7.02 16.17 -0.46
C SER A 25 -6.03 16.04 -1.61
N LEU A 26 -4.96 16.84 -1.62
CA LEU A 26 -3.92 16.76 -2.66
C LEU A 26 -3.06 15.51 -2.51
N LEU A 27 -2.90 14.99 -1.28
CA LEU A 27 -2.22 13.72 -1.03
C LEU A 27 -3.10 12.52 -1.41
N ALA A 28 -4.40 12.55 -1.08
CA ALA A 28 -5.33 11.46 -1.37
C ALA A 28 -5.70 11.33 -2.85
N SER A 29 -5.81 12.44 -3.58
CA SER A 29 -6.22 12.44 -5.00
C SER A 29 -5.38 11.53 -5.90
N PRO A 30 -4.02 11.59 -5.89
CA PRO A 30 -3.21 10.68 -6.69
C PRO A 30 -3.33 9.21 -6.24
N LEU A 31 -3.48 8.92 -4.95
CA LEU A 31 -3.68 7.54 -4.46
C LEU A 31 -4.98 6.93 -4.99
N ILE A 32 -6.06 7.71 -5.03
CA ILE A 32 -7.33 7.28 -5.62
C ILE A 32 -7.18 6.99 -7.12
N ILE A 33 -6.44 7.84 -7.84
CA ILE A 33 -6.15 7.64 -9.26
C ILE A 33 -5.39 6.32 -9.46
N ASP A 34 -4.36 6.06 -8.65
CA ASP A 34 -3.57 4.83 -8.71
C ASP A 34 -4.43 3.59 -8.43
N LEU A 35 -5.29 3.64 -7.41
CA LEU A 35 -6.22 2.55 -7.08
C LEU A 35 -7.16 2.23 -8.24
N VAL A 36 -7.74 3.25 -8.88
CA VAL A 36 -8.66 3.04 -10.01
C VAL A 36 -7.91 2.45 -11.21
N ILE A 37 -6.74 2.98 -11.55
CA ILE A 37 -5.94 2.51 -12.68
C ILE A 37 -5.49 1.05 -12.46
N LEU A 38 -4.96 0.74 -11.27
CA LEU A 38 -4.50 -0.61 -10.96
C LEU A 38 -5.65 -1.60 -10.88
N THR A 39 -6.78 -1.22 -10.29
CA THR A 39 -7.97 -2.09 -10.25
C THR A 39 -8.45 -2.40 -11.67
N GLU A 40 -8.53 -1.40 -12.54
CA GLU A 40 -8.92 -1.58 -13.94
C GLU A 40 -7.95 -2.51 -14.68
N LEU A 41 -6.65 -2.30 -14.53
CA LEU A 41 -5.62 -3.18 -15.11
C LEU A 41 -5.78 -4.63 -14.64
N LEU A 42 -5.98 -4.85 -13.33
CA LEU A 42 -6.11 -6.19 -12.75
C LEU A 42 -7.37 -6.92 -13.23
N THR A 43 -8.42 -6.19 -13.64
CA THR A 43 -9.61 -6.82 -14.27
C THR A 43 -9.33 -7.38 -15.66
N ARG A 44 -8.30 -6.87 -16.36
CA ARG A 44 -7.91 -7.34 -17.69
C ARG A 44 -6.91 -8.50 -17.66
N ILE A 45 -6.21 -8.66 -16.54
CA ILE A 45 -5.19 -9.71 -16.39
C ILE A 45 -5.87 -11.02 -16.03
N THR A 46 -5.54 -12.04 -16.79
CA THR A 46 -5.88 -13.44 -16.46
C THR A 46 -4.62 -14.27 -16.52
N TYR A 47 -4.54 -15.31 -15.70
CA TYR A 47 -3.37 -16.19 -15.62
C TYR A 47 -3.79 -17.65 -15.60
N LYS A 48 -2.85 -18.53 -15.89
CA LYS A 48 -3.04 -19.98 -15.88
C LYS A 48 -1.83 -20.61 -15.21
N THR A 49 -2.06 -21.50 -14.25
CA THR A 49 -1.02 -22.32 -13.63
C THR A 49 -0.87 -23.64 -14.40
N ASN A 50 0.24 -24.34 -14.21
CA ASN A 50 0.47 -25.64 -14.88
C ASN A 50 -0.63 -26.68 -14.57
N ASP A 51 -1.28 -26.54 -13.40
CA ASP A 51 -2.32 -27.46 -12.94
C ASP A 51 -3.73 -27.08 -13.41
N SER A 52 -3.93 -25.88 -13.97
CA SER A 52 -5.22 -25.44 -14.49
C SER A 52 -5.27 -25.57 -16.01
N GLU A 53 -6.43 -25.89 -16.58
CA GLU A 53 -6.65 -25.91 -18.03
C GLU A 53 -7.15 -24.57 -18.57
N GLN A 54 -7.80 -23.76 -17.73
CA GLN A 54 -8.41 -22.48 -18.10
C GLN A 54 -7.68 -21.30 -17.47
N TYR A 55 -7.78 -20.14 -18.12
CA TYR A 55 -7.33 -18.89 -17.54
C TYR A 55 -8.28 -18.45 -16.44
N GLN A 56 -7.74 -17.99 -15.32
CA GLN A 56 -8.47 -17.47 -14.18
C GLN A 56 -8.08 -16.02 -13.89
N SER A 57 -9.03 -15.27 -13.35
CA SER A 57 -8.79 -13.92 -12.83
C SER A 57 -8.16 -13.97 -11.44
N PHE A 58 -7.74 -12.82 -10.92
CA PHE A 58 -7.34 -12.70 -9.52
C PHE A 58 -8.49 -13.01 -8.55
N GLU A 59 -8.12 -13.35 -7.32
CA GLU A 59 -9.07 -13.44 -6.21
C GLU A 59 -9.82 -12.11 -6.03
N PRO A 60 -11.09 -12.14 -5.58
CA PRO A 60 -11.89 -10.92 -5.40
C PRO A 60 -11.25 -9.88 -4.48
N VAL A 61 -10.39 -10.31 -3.57
CA VAL A 61 -9.59 -9.42 -2.70
C VAL A 61 -8.23 -9.17 -3.35
N LEU A 62 -8.10 -8.00 -3.99
CA LEU A 62 -6.86 -7.57 -4.65
C LEU A 62 -5.82 -7.05 -3.63
N SER A 63 -5.19 -7.95 -2.88
CA SER A 63 -4.15 -7.61 -1.87
C SER A 63 -2.94 -6.86 -2.44
N ILE A 64 -2.75 -6.90 -3.77
CA ILE A 64 -1.74 -6.10 -4.48
C ILE A 64 -1.93 -4.59 -4.24
N LEU A 65 -3.17 -4.15 -4.00
CA LEU A 65 -3.50 -2.75 -3.76
C LEU A 65 -3.15 -2.27 -2.34
N SER A 66 -2.72 -3.15 -1.42
CA SER A 66 -2.47 -2.81 0.00
C SER A 66 -1.33 -1.82 0.26
N TYR A 67 -0.57 -1.43 -0.76
CA TYR A 67 0.42 -0.37 -0.64
C TYR A 67 -0.21 1.03 -0.55
N LEU A 68 -1.36 1.22 -1.20
CA LEU A 68 -2.10 2.48 -1.31
C LEU A 68 -3.16 2.56 -0.22
#